data_AF-A0A8H7P760-F1
#
_entry.id   AF-A0A8H7P760-F1
#
_cell.length_a   1.000
_cell.length_b   1.000
_cell.length_c   1.000
_cell.angle_alpha   90.00
_cell.angle_beta   90.00
_cell.angle_gamma   90.00
#
_symmetry.space_group_name_H-M   'P 1'
#
loop_
_entity.id
_entity.type
_entity.pdbx_description
1 polymer ?
#
loop_
_entity_poly.entity_id
_entity_poly.type
_entity_poly.pdbx_seq_one_letter_code
_entity_poly.pdbx_strand_id
1 'polypeptide(L)'
;MVDIPQTDVSRPAALPTAKLLQRSAVPSIDQNSSEYLDSIEEEWNKKVDVEIDTLVDGMVDLVGLASIGEKDKFKIAQEAYQAECRAESMRAQIRAAHSLLSVIHSMKLLLLLSDESQIANRRDAEMRVVQSDKENLQKQVASMLDDLLHPRKPGSEGDTSQPLMDTS
;
A
#
# COMPACT_ATOMS: atom_id res chain seq x y z
N MET A 1 21.39 -34.74 -28.54
CA MET A 1 20.07 -34.09 -28.36
C MET A 1 20.06 -33.52 -26.97
N VAL A 2 20.02 -32.19 -26.85
CA VAL A 2 19.94 -31.49 -25.57
C VAL A 2 18.54 -30.91 -25.50
N ASP A 3 17.70 -31.48 -24.63
CA ASP A 3 16.37 -30.95 -24.34
C ASP A 3 16.51 -29.70 -23.48
N ILE A 4 16.14 -28.56 -24.05
CA ILE A 4 16.06 -27.28 -23.37
C ILE A 4 14.69 -27.23 -22.69
N PRO A 5 14.58 -27.02 -21.36
CA PRO A 5 13.28 -26.89 -20.73
C PRO A 5 12.63 -25.56 -21.17
N GLN A 6 11.61 -25.67 -22.03
CA GLN A 6 10.73 -24.56 -22.37
C GLN A 6 9.92 -24.15 -21.13
N THR A 7 10.27 -23.01 -20.54
CA THR A 7 9.46 -22.37 -19.51
C THR A 7 8.34 -21.58 -20.18
N ASP A 8 7.12 -22.10 -20.06
CA ASP A 8 5.87 -21.47 -20.47
C ASP A 8 5.61 -20.21 -19.63
N VAL A 9 5.95 -19.05 -20.21
CA VAL A 9 5.66 -17.71 -19.66
C VAL A 9 4.40 -17.16 -20.31
N SER A 10 3.23 -17.66 -19.90
CA SER A 10 1.94 -16.96 -20.04
C SER A 10 0.83 -17.64 -19.23
N ARG A 11 1.01 -17.75 -17.93
CA ARG A 11 -0.13 -17.86 -17.02
C ARG A 11 -0.16 -16.62 -16.14
N PRO A 12 -1.05 -15.65 -16.37
CA PRO A 12 -1.32 -14.64 -15.36
C PRO A 12 -1.75 -15.39 -14.09
N ALA A 13 -0.94 -15.27 -13.04
CA ALA A 13 -1.28 -15.79 -11.74
C ALA A 13 -2.57 -15.11 -11.30
N ALA A 14 -3.69 -15.85 -11.36
CA ALA A 14 -4.92 -15.47 -10.70
C ALA A 14 -4.64 -15.52 -9.20
N LEU A 15 -4.07 -14.45 -8.66
CA LEU A 15 -3.93 -14.26 -7.23
C LEU A 15 -5.35 -14.39 -6.65
N PRO A 16 -5.55 -15.25 -5.63
CA PRO A 16 -6.79 -15.29 -4.90
C PRO A 16 -7.15 -13.87 -4.46
N THR A 17 -8.30 -13.36 -4.90
CA THR A 17 -8.80 -12.05 -4.51
C THR A 17 -8.77 -11.97 -2.99
N ALA A 18 -7.79 -11.24 -2.46
CA ALA A 18 -7.73 -10.91 -1.06
C ALA A 18 -8.99 -10.09 -0.77
N LYS A 19 -9.97 -10.70 -0.11
CA LYS A 19 -11.04 -9.96 0.56
C LYS A 19 -10.39 -9.24 1.74
N LEU A 20 -9.64 -8.18 1.44
CA LEU A 20 -9.18 -7.23 2.42
C LEU A 20 -10.47 -6.70 3.07
N LEU A 21 -10.66 -7.02 4.34
CA LEU A 21 -11.71 -6.42 5.15
C LEU A 21 -11.64 -4.92 4.90
N GLN A 22 -12.65 -4.40 4.23
CA GLN A 22 -12.81 -2.98 3.94
C GLN A 22 -13.01 -2.31 5.30
N ARG A 23 -11.89 -1.96 5.95
CA ARG A 23 -11.88 -1.11 7.13
C ARG A 23 -12.58 0.15 6.69
N SER A 24 -13.70 0.46 7.32
CA SER A 24 -14.55 1.60 7.04
C SER A 24 -13.65 2.78 6.74
N ALA A 25 -13.76 3.34 5.53
CA ALA A 25 -13.10 4.58 5.18
C ALA A 25 -13.60 5.63 6.17
N VAL A 26 -12.79 5.90 7.19
CA VAL A 26 -13.03 6.98 8.13
C VAL A 26 -12.94 8.25 7.26
N PRO A 27 -13.95 9.14 7.32
CA PRO A 27 -13.97 10.33 6.47
C PRO A 27 -12.67 11.10 6.68
N SER A 28 -12.16 11.66 5.58
CA SER A 28 -10.97 12.51 5.50
C SER A 28 -10.99 13.58 6.60
N ILE A 29 -10.48 13.23 7.78
CA ILE A 29 -10.07 14.20 8.78
C ILE A 29 -8.69 14.62 8.31
N ASP A 30 -8.56 15.93 8.13
CA ASP A 30 -7.37 16.71 7.83
C ASP A 30 -6.32 16.57 8.96
N GLN A 31 -6.07 15.34 9.42
CA GLN A 31 -4.94 15.02 10.27
C GLN A 31 -3.70 15.16 9.40
N ASN A 32 -2.78 16.01 9.84
CA ASN A 32 -1.47 16.17 9.25
C ASN A 32 -0.91 14.78 8.92
N SER A 33 -0.73 14.47 7.64
CA SER A 33 -0.41 13.11 7.19
C SER A 33 0.83 12.54 7.87
N SER A 34 1.73 13.41 8.33
CA SER A 34 2.86 13.08 9.19
C SER A 34 2.44 12.54 10.56
N GLU A 35 1.57 13.23 11.30
CA GLU A 35 1.10 12.82 12.62
C GLU A 35 0.33 11.49 12.59
N TYR A 36 -0.44 11.23 11.52
CA TYR A 36 -1.08 9.94 11.30
C TYR A 36 -0.06 8.80 11.08
N LEU A 37 0.97 9.03 10.28
CA LEU A 37 2.03 8.05 10.03
C LEU A 37 2.86 7.80 11.30
N ASP A 38 3.19 8.84 12.06
CA ASP A 38 3.91 8.73 13.32
C ASP A 38 3.10 7.91 14.35
N SER A 39 1.79 8.14 14.43
CA SER A 39 0.91 7.36 15.34
C SER A 39 0.85 5.87 14.99
N ILE A 40 0.88 5.56 13.69
CA ILE A 40 0.90 4.18 13.21
C ILE A 40 2.24 3.54 13.52
N GLU A 41 3.35 4.25 13.25
CA GLU A 41 4.68 3.77 13.58
C GLU A 41 4.82 3.46 15.07
N GLU A 42 4.34 4.37 15.94
CA GLU A 42 4.34 4.16 17.39
C GLU A 42 3.47 2.96 17.81
N GLU A 43 2.29 2.76 17.20
CA GLU A 43 1.44 1.59 17.47
C GLU A 43 2.15 0.28 17.08
N TRP A 44 2.83 0.25 15.93
CA TRP A 44 3.59 -0.92 15.50
C TRP A 44 4.80 -1.20 16.39
N ASN A 45 5.57 -0.17 16.75
CA ASN A 45 6.70 -0.31 17.66
C ASN A 45 6.23 -0.86 19.01
N LYS A 46 5.19 -0.27 19.59
CA LYS A 46 4.60 -0.75 20.85
C LYS A 46 4.14 -2.20 20.76
N LYS A 47 3.55 -2.61 19.64
CA LYS A 47 3.09 -3.98 19.43
C LYS A 47 4.27 -4.95 19.31
N VAL A 48 5.34 -4.56 18.63
CA VAL A 48 6.56 -5.36 18.52
C VAL A 48 7.22 -5.51 19.90
N ASP A 49 7.34 -4.42 20.66
CA ASP A 49 7.96 -4.40 21.98
C ASP A 49 7.24 -5.38 22.94
N VAL A 50 5.90 -5.32 23.00
CA VAL A 50 5.10 -6.22 23.86
C VAL A 50 5.33 -7.70 23.53
N GLU A 51 5.39 -8.04 22.25
CA GLU A 51 5.58 -9.43 21.81
C GLU A 51 7.02 -9.90 22.04
N ILE A 52 8.01 -9.00 21.95
CA ILE A 52 9.41 -9.28 22.30
C ILE A 52 9.56 -9.49 23.81
N ASP A 53 8.97 -8.62 24.64
CA ASP A 53 9.00 -8.77 26.10
C ASP A 53 8.38 -10.11 26.52
N THR A 54 7.22 -10.44 25.95
CA THR A 54 6.56 -11.74 26.18
C THR A 54 7.44 -12.92 25.75
N LEU A 55 8.22 -12.76 24.66
CA LEU A 55 9.15 -13.79 24.19
C LEU A 55 10.34 -13.98 25.14
N VAL A 56 10.90 -12.87 25.63
CA VAL A 56 12.06 -12.85 26.54
C VAL A 56 11.66 -13.43 27.90
N ASP A 57 10.56 -12.98 28.48
CA ASP A 57 10.03 -13.50 29.75
C ASP A 57 9.73 -15.00 29.64
N GLY A 58 9.06 -15.43 28.58
CA GLY A 58 8.81 -16.85 28.32
C GLY A 58 10.09 -17.68 28.16
N MET A 59 11.18 -17.08 27.65
CA MET A 59 12.47 -17.76 27.52
C MET A 59 13.22 -17.85 28.85
N VAL A 60 13.16 -16.81 29.70
CA VAL A 60 13.72 -16.82 31.06
C VAL A 60 13.04 -17.90 31.89
N ASP A 61 11.71 -17.99 31.82
CA ASP A 61 10.95 -19.03 32.50
C ASP A 61 11.32 -20.42 31.98
N LEU A 62 11.45 -20.59 30.66
CA LEU A 62 11.85 -21.85 30.06
C LEU A 62 13.25 -22.30 30.51
N VAL A 63 14.23 -21.38 30.54
CA VAL A 63 15.60 -21.66 31.01
C VAL A 63 15.61 -21.95 32.51
N GLY A 64 14.87 -21.19 33.31
CA GLY A 64 14.72 -21.44 34.75
C GLY A 64 14.09 -22.80 35.05
N LEU A 65 13.12 -23.22 34.24
CA LEU A 65 12.45 -24.51 34.34
C LEU A 65 13.29 -25.69 33.80
N ALA A 66 14.22 -25.44 32.88
CA ALA A 66 15.17 -26.42 32.32
C ALA A 66 16.43 -26.57 33.19
N SER A 67 16.71 -25.62 34.08
CA SER A 67 17.77 -25.73 35.09
C SER A 67 17.44 -26.85 36.08
N ILE A 68 17.92 -28.05 35.79
CA ILE A 68 17.76 -29.25 36.62
C ILE A 68 18.68 -29.14 37.85
N GLY A 69 18.09 -28.82 39.01
CA GLY A 69 18.72 -29.03 40.33
C GLY A 69 18.39 -30.43 40.89
N GLU A 70 19.19 -30.93 41.83
CA GLU A 70 19.04 -32.27 42.44
C GLU A 70 17.59 -32.55 42.91
N LYS A 71 17.02 -33.67 42.43
CA LYS A 71 15.61 -34.03 42.59
C LYS A 71 15.43 -35.13 43.63
N ASP A 72 14.73 -34.79 44.71
CA ASP A 72 14.25 -35.71 45.74
C ASP A 72 12.88 -36.31 45.33
N LYS A 73 12.53 -37.51 45.80
CA LYS A 73 11.36 -38.30 45.33
C LYS A 73 10.02 -37.61 45.56
N PHE A 74 9.95 -36.68 46.51
CA PHE A 74 8.77 -35.85 46.76
C PHE A 74 8.61 -34.67 45.80
N LYS A 75 9.70 -34.20 45.16
CA LYS A 75 9.65 -33.14 44.15
C LYS A 75 9.03 -33.63 42.84
N ILE A 76 9.07 -34.94 42.56
CA ILE A 76 8.55 -35.55 41.33
C ILE A 76 7.02 -35.40 41.21
N ALA A 77 6.27 -35.43 42.31
CA ALA A 77 4.82 -35.17 42.29
C ALA A 77 4.48 -33.71 41.94
N GLN A 78 5.34 -32.77 42.34
CA GLN A 78 5.23 -31.36 41.97
C GLN A 78 5.60 -31.10 40.49
N GLU A 79 6.37 -32.00 39.87
CA GLU A 79 6.76 -31.87 38.45
C GLU A 79 5.58 -31.95 37.49
N ALA A 80 4.49 -32.64 37.83
CA ALA A 80 3.31 -32.71 36.96
C ALA A 80 2.68 -31.32 36.77
N TYR A 81 2.48 -30.59 37.87
CA TYR A 81 2.01 -29.20 37.83
C TYR A 81 3.05 -28.27 37.18
N GLN A 82 4.34 -28.50 37.47
CA GLN A 82 5.41 -27.71 36.86
C GLN A 82 5.54 -27.95 35.35
N ALA A 83 5.20 -29.14 34.85
CA ALA A 83 5.14 -29.46 33.43
C ALA A 83 3.95 -28.77 32.74
N GLU A 84 2.83 -28.59 33.43
CA GLU A 84 1.69 -27.81 32.94
C GLU A 84 2.06 -26.33 32.81
N CYS A 85 2.69 -25.73 33.83
CA CYS A 85 3.21 -24.36 33.75
C CYS A 85 4.29 -24.18 32.65
N ARG A 86 5.14 -25.20 32.41
CA ARG A 86 6.07 -25.23 31.27
C ARG A 86 5.34 -25.16 29.93
N ALA A 87 4.25 -25.91 29.79
CA ALA A 87 3.45 -25.94 28.56
C ALA A 87 2.74 -24.61 28.31
N GLU A 88 2.28 -23.94 29.37
CA GLU A 88 1.68 -22.59 29.27
C GLU A 88 2.70 -21.54 28.81
N SER A 89 3.91 -21.54 29.38
CA SER A 89 4.99 -20.62 29.01
C SER A 89 5.44 -20.82 27.56
N MET A 90 5.62 -22.08 27.13
CA MET A 90 5.89 -22.39 25.71
C MET A 90 4.75 -21.95 24.79
N ARG A 91 3.48 -22.15 25.18
CA ARG A 91 2.33 -21.74 24.37
C ARG A 91 2.24 -20.22 24.21
N ALA A 92 2.54 -19.46 25.26
CA ALA A 92 2.59 -17.99 25.21
C ALA A 92 3.72 -17.53 24.27
N GLN A 93 4.92 -18.11 24.40
CA GLN A 93 6.06 -17.80 23.54
C GLN A 93 5.78 -18.13 22.05
N ILE A 94 5.19 -19.30 21.76
CA ILE A 94 4.78 -19.70 20.40
C ILE A 94 3.74 -18.71 19.84
N ARG A 95 2.80 -18.26 20.67
CA ARG A 95 1.80 -17.27 20.26
C ARG A 95 2.44 -15.92 19.94
N ALA A 96 3.38 -15.46 20.77
CA ALA A 96 4.08 -14.20 20.54
C ALA A 96 4.92 -14.24 19.26
N ALA A 97 5.65 -15.33 19.02
CA ALA A 97 6.39 -15.55 17.78
C ALA A 97 5.48 -15.57 16.54
N HIS A 98 4.32 -16.23 16.64
CA HIS A 98 3.33 -16.24 15.56
C HIS A 98 2.71 -14.84 15.34
N SER A 99 2.51 -14.07 16.41
CA SER A 99 2.05 -12.67 16.35
C SER A 99 3.07 -11.79 15.63
N LEU A 100 4.37 -11.88 15.98
CA LEU A 100 5.46 -11.19 15.30
C LEU A 100 5.55 -11.56 13.81
N LEU A 101 5.38 -12.84 13.46
CA LEU A 101 5.36 -13.26 12.06
C LEU A 101 4.19 -12.62 11.29
N SER A 102 3.02 -12.53 11.92
CA SER A 102 1.84 -11.85 11.35
C SER A 102 2.11 -10.35 11.14
N VAL A 103 2.75 -9.70 12.12
CA VAL A 103 3.19 -8.30 12.04
C VAL A 103 4.12 -8.09 10.84
N ILE A 104 5.16 -8.90 10.71
CA ILE A 104 6.10 -8.83 9.57
C ILE A 104 5.36 -8.99 8.24
N HIS A 105 4.44 -9.95 8.14
CA HIS A 105 3.67 -10.17 6.93
C HIS A 105 2.84 -8.94 6.56
N SER A 106 2.17 -8.32 7.54
CA SER A 106 1.38 -7.11 7.32
C SER A 106 2.23 -5.90 6.92
N MET A 107 3.40 -5.69 7.53
CA MET A 107 4.32 -4.62 7.13
C MET A 107 4.84 -4.84 5.71
N LYS A 108 5.16 -6.09 5.34
CA LYS A 108 5.54 -6.44 3.97
C LYS A 108 4.43 -6.13 2.97
N LEU A 109 3.17 -6.43 3.31
CA LEU A 109 2.03 -6.10 2.45
C LEU A 109 1.84 -4.58 2.31
N LEU A 110 1.97 -3.81 3.40
CA LEU A 110 1.90 -2.35 3.35
C LEU A 110 2.96 -1.75 2.41
N LEU A 111 4.20 -2.24 2.48
CA LEU A 111 5.27 -1.79 1.59
C LEU A 111 4.99 -2.14 0.12
N LEU A 112 4.57 -3.38 -0.16
CA LEU A 112 4.30 -3.84 -1.52
C LEU A 112 3.08 -3.15 -2.16
N LEU A 113 2.01 -2.89 -1.39
CA LEU A 113 0.83 -2.20 -1.92
C LEU A 113 1.06 -0.69 -2.06
N SER A 114 1.83 -0.08 -1.16
CA SER A 114 2.10 1.36 -1.23
C SER A 114 2.88 1.70 -2.51
N ASP A 115 3.89 0.91 -2.87
CA ASP A 115 4.70 1.13 -4.07
C ASP A 115 3.85 1.05 -5.36
N GLU A 116 2.99 0.03 -5.48
CA GLU A 116 2.11 -0.12 -6.65
C GLU A 116 1.09 1.02 -6.77
N SER A 117 0.52 1.48 -5.65
CA SER A 117 -0.43 2.59 -5.66
C SER A 117 0.21 3.93 -6.09
N GLN A 118 1.46 4.17 -5.69
CA GLN A 118 2.20 5.37 -6.07
C GLN A 118 2.59 5.33 -7.55
N ILE A 119 3.01 4.17 -8.05
CA ILE A 119 3.33 3.96 -9.48
C ILE A 119 2.08 4.15 -10.34
N ALA A 120 0.93 3.60 -9.94
CA ALA A 120 -0.33 3.76 -10.64
C ALA A 120 -0.78 5.24 -10.68
N ASN A 121 -0.76 5.92 -9.55
CA ASN A 121 -1.11 7.35 -9.47
C ASN A 121 -0.19 8.23 -10.33
N ARG A 122 1.11 7.93 -10.35
CA ARG A 122 2.06 8.62 -11.22
C ARG A 122 1.76 8.39 -12.69
N ARG A 123 1.50 7.14 -13.11
CA ARG A 123 1.09 6.82 -14.48
C ARG A 123 -0.19 7.54 -14.88
N ASP A 124 -1.19 7.59 -14.02
CA ASP A 124 -2.46 8.27 -14.31
C ASP A 124 -2.27 9.78 -14.43
N ALA A 125 -1.40 10.38 -13.61
CA ALA A 125 -1.04 11.79 -13.73
C ALA A 125 -0.32 12.08 -15.07
N GLU A 126 0.66 11.26 -15.44
CA GLU A 126 1.38 11.39 -16.72
C GLU A 126 0.42 11.19 -17.92
N MET A 127 -0.48 10.20 -17.86
CA MET A 127 -1.50 9.99 -18.90
C MET A 127 -2.45 11.18 -19.04
N ARG A 128 -2.87 11.81 -17.95
CA ARG A 128 -3.72 13.01 -17.99
C ARG A 128 -3.03 14.19 -18.68
N VAL A 129 -1.74 14.39 -18.42
CA VAL A 129 -0.94 15.42 -19.09
C VAL A 129 -0.88 15.14 -20.59
N VAL A 130 -0.50 13.92 -20.98
CA VAL A 130 -0.42 13.52 -22.40
C VAL A 130 -1.76 13.65 -23.10
N GLN A 131 -2.87 13.32 -22.43
CA GLN A 131 -4.21 13.46 -22.98
C GLN A 131 -4.58 14.94 -23.21
N SER A 132 -4.24 15.83 -22.26
CA SER A 132 -4.43 17.27 -22.44
C SER A 132 -3.58 17.86 -23.57
N ASP A 133 -2.33 17.40 -23.71
CA ASP A 133 -1.43 17.83 -24.79
C ASP A 133 -1.95 17.35 -26.15
N LYS A 134 -2.45 16.12 -26.23
CA LYS A 134 -3.12 15.59 -27.41
C LYS A 134 -4.32 16.46 -27.80
N GLU A 135 -5.18 16.80 -26.86
CA GLU A 135 -6.36 17.64 -27.13
C GLU A 135 -5.96 19.06 -27.58
N ASN A 136 -4.92 19.63 -26.99
CA ASN A 136 -4.39 20.93 -27.39
C ASN A 136 -3.77 20.90 -28.79
N LEU A 137 -2.97 19.86 -29.10
CA LEU A 137 -2.39 19.65 -30.43
C LEU A 137 -3.49 19.40 -31.47
N GLN A 138 -4.52 18.62 -31.15
CA GLN A 138 -5.66 18.41 -32.04
C GLN A 138 -6.38 19.73 -32.36
N LYS A 139 -6.56 20.61 -31.37
CA LYS A 139 -7.12 21.95 -31.59
C LYS A 139 -6.23 22.81 -32.49
N GLN A 140 -4.91 22.78 -32.27
CA GLN A 140 -3.95 23.52 -33.11
C GLN A 140 -3.91 22.98 -34.55
N VAL A 141 -3.96 21.66 -34.72
CA VAL A 141 -4.02 21.03 -36.05
C VAL A 141 -5.35 21.38 -36.73
N ALA A 142 -6.46 21.35 -36.00
CA ALA A 142 -7.75 21.75 -36.53
C ALA A 142 -7.76 23.22 -36.99
N SER A 143 -7.19 24.14 -36.22
CA SER A 143 -7.10 25.55 -36.60
C SER A 143 -6.21 25.77 -37.83
N MET A 144 -5.04 25.10 -37.88
CA MET A 144 -4.17 25.18 -39.05
C MET A 144 -4.82 24.58 -40.30
N LEU A 145 -5.58 23.49 -40.15
CA LEU A 145 -6.32 22.88 -41.25
C LEU A 145 -7.44 23.80 -41.74
N ASP A 146 -8.12 24.48 -40.83
CA ASP A 146 -9.19 25.43 -41.16
C ASP A 146 -8.63 26.65 -41.93
N ASP A 147 -7.48 27.19 -41.50
CA ASP A 147 -6.76 28.26 -42.20
C ASP A 147 -6.31 27.85 -43.62
N LEU A 148 -5.94 26.57 -43.81
CA LEU A 148 -5.52 26.02 -45.11
C LEU A 148 -6.72 25.73 -46.03
N LEU A 149 -7.86 25.27 -45.49
CA LEU A 149 -9.07 24.99 -46.27
C LEU A 149 -9.86 26.26 -46.60
N HIS A 150 -9.80 27.29 -45.75
CA HIS A 150 -10.42 28.59 -45.96
C HIS A 150 -9.35 29.69 -46.14
N PRO A 151 -8.55 29.67 -47.23
CA PRO A 151 -7.60 30.73 -47.48
C PRO A 151 -8.36 32.05 -47.55
N ARG A 152 -8.10 32.94 -46.59
CA ARG A 152 -8.70 34.28 -46.52
C ARG A 152 -8.50 34.96 -47.86
N LYS A 153 -9.59 35.08 -48.63
CA LYS A 153 -9.62 35.78 -49.92
C LYS A 153 -9.15 37.22 -49.69
N PRO A 154 -8.00 37.66 -50.26
CA PRO A 154 -7.59 39.04 -50.13
C PRO A 154 -8.40 39.87 -51.13
N GLY A 155 -9.21 40.79 -50.62
CA GLY A 155 -9.89 41.81 -51.42
C GLY A 155 -11.41 41.75 -51.36
N SER A 156 -11.98 42.42 -50.34
CA SER A 156 -13.24 43.16 -50.47
C SER A 156 -13.34 44.14 -49.29
N GLU A 157 -12.43 45.11 -49.25
CA GLU A 157 -12.79 46.42 -48.69
C GLU A 157 -13.67 47.12 -49.73
N GLY A 158 -14.84 47.58 -49.31
CA GLY A 158 -15.72 48.35 -50.18
C GLY A 158 -17.19 48.30 -49.80
N ASP A 159 -17.56 49.22 -48.91
CA ASP A 159 -18.67 50.16 -49.16
C ASP A 159 -19.98 50.03 -48.36
N THR A 160 -20.35 51.22 -47.86
CA THR A 160 -21.65 51.71 -47.40
C THR A 160 -22.27 51.15 -46.12
N SER A 161 -22.09 51.90 -45.03
CA SER A 161 -23.18 52.19 -44.08
C SER A 161 -22.96 53.58 -43.48
N GLN A 162 -23.53 54.60 -44.13
CA GLN A 162 -23.74 55.93 -43.57
C GLN A 162 -24.76 55.85 -42.41
N PRO A 163 -24.57 56.55 -41.27
CA PRO A 163 -25.66 56.84 -40.36
C PRO A 163 -26.25 58.21 -40.71
N LEU A 164 -27.52 58.20 -41.13
CA LEU A 164 -28.35 59.39 -41.27
C LEU A 164 -28.59 59.98 -39.86
N MET A 165 -28.03 61.16 -39.58
CA MET A 165 -28.44 61.99 -38.45
C MET A 165 -29.67 62.79 -38.85
N ASP A 166 -30.78 62.59 -38.13
CA ASP A 166 -31.88 63.54 -38.12
C ASP A 166 -31.83 64.35 -36.82
N THR A 167 -31.61 65.65 -36.98
CA THR A 167 -31.90 66.68 -35.98
C THR A 167 -33.06 67.53 -36.50
N SER A 168 -34.17 67.58 -35.75
CA SER A 168 -34.98 68.78 -35.47
C SER A 168 -36.08 68.43 -34.46
#